data_AF-A0A0V0J296-F1
#
_entry.id   AF-A0A0V0J296-F1
#
_cell.length_a   1.000
_cell.length_b   1.000
_cell.length_c   1.000
_cell.angle_alpha   90.00
_cell.angle_beta   90.00
_cell.angle_gamma   90.00
#
_symmetry.space_group_name_H-M   'P 1'
#
loop_
_entity.id
_entity.type
_entity.pdbx_description
1 polymer ?
#
loop_
_entity_poly.entity_id
_entity_poly.type
_entity_poly.pdbx_seq_one_letter_code
_entity_poly.pdbx_strand_id
1 'polypeptide(L)'
;MSLKAIIFLAFLCSVGLTFVLTACALPVFNNWIPLSIIPFYLLSALPLYLALMYEGDAIRPAGFLLFSHAVFLTSSLALPIVLANSPTVAQIQWGACGLTLTGCLIMYAALYTAAYQARRASSF
;
A
#
# COMPACT_ATOMS: atom_id res chain seq x y z
N MET A 1 -20.34 9.57 4.04
CA MET A 1 -19.51 9.37 2.82
C MET A 1 -20.41 9.28 1.60
N SER A 2 -20.03 9.91 0.48
CA SER A 2 -20.81 9.82 -0.77
C SER A 2 -20.55 8.50 -1.50
N LEU A 3 -21.60 7.87 -2.05
CA LEU A 3 -21.52 6.62 -2.83
C LEU A 3 -20.44 6.65 -3.92
N LYS A 4 -20.29 7.80 -4.60
CA LYS A 4 -19.26 8.03 -5.63
C LYS A 4 -17.84 7.83 -5.12
N ALA A 5 -17.55 8.22 -3.88
CA ALA A 5 -16.22 8.08 -3.28
C ALA A 5 -15.89 6.63 -2.96
N ILE A 6 -16.88 5.86 -2.49
CA ILE A 6 -16.72 4.42 -2.18
C ILE A 6 -16.46 3.63 -3.47
N ILE A 7 -17.21 3.93 -4.54
CA ILE A 7 -17.02 3.31 -5.85
C ILE A 7 -15.62 3.59 -6.38
N PHE A 8 -15.16 4.85 -6.32
CA PHE A 8 -13.83 5.22 -6.76
C PHE A 8 -12.72 4.53 -5.94
N LEU A 9 -12.89 4.44 -4.62
CA LEU A 9 -11.96 3.76 -3.73
C LEU A 9 -11.87 2.25 -4.05
N ALA A 10 -13.02 1.60 -4.26
CA ALA A 10 -13.07 0.19 -4.64
C ALA A 10 -12.41 -0.07 -6.00
N PHE A 11 -12.63 0.84 -6.97
CA PHE A 11 -11.99 0.76 -8.28
C PHE A 11 -10.45 0.87 -8.18
N LEU A 12 -9.94 1.85 -7.44
CA LEU A 12 -8.50 1.98 -7.21
C LEU A 12 -7.90 0.76 -6.51
N CYS A 13 -8.62 0.23 -5.52
CA CYS A 13 -8.21 -0.99 -4.82
C CYS A 13 -8.14 -2.19 -5.79
N SER A 14 -9.15 -2.36 -6.64
CA SER A 14 -9.17 -3.43 -7.64
C SER A 14 -7.99 -3.30 -8.62
N VAL A 15 -7.77 -2.12 -9.19
CA VAL A 15 -6.68 -1.89 -10.14
C VAL A 15 -5.32 -2.16 -9.51
N GLY A 16 -5.07 -1.67 -8.28
CA GLY A 16 -3.81 -1.91 -7.57
C GLY A 16 -3.53 -3.39 -7.34
N LEU A 17 -4.54 -4.17 -6.92
CA LEU A 17 -4.41 -5.62 -6.76
C LEU A 17 -4.19 -6.33 -8.09
N THR A 18 -4.86 -5.90 -9.17
CA THR A 18 -4.67 -6.49 -10.50
C THR A 18 -3.23 -6.33 -10.98
N PHE A 19 -2.60 -5.16 -10.79
CA PHE A 19 -1.18 -4.97 -11.14
C PHE A 19 -0.25 -5.92 -10.38
N VAL A 20 -0.47 -6.10 -9.08
CA VAL A 20 0.32 -7.01 -8.25
C VAL A 20 0.10 -8.47 -8.67
N LEU A 21 -1.14 -8.88 -8.93
CA LEU A 21 -1.45 -10.24 -9.39
C LEU A 21 -0.85 -10.51 -10.77
N THR A 22 -0.88 -9.53 -11.68
CA THR A 22 -0.29 -9.66 -13.02
C THR A 22 1.23 -9.82 -12.95
N ALA A 23 1.88 -9.22 -11.95
CA ALA A 23 3.31 -9.42 -11.70
C ALA A 23 3.65 -10.87 -11.30
N CYS A 24 2.76 -11.57 -10.60
CA CYS A 24 2.92 -12.98 -10.23
C CYS A 24 2.43 -13.97 -11.31
N ALA A 25 1.31 -13.67 -11.97
CA ALA A 25 0.59 -14.60 -12.85
C ALA A 25 1.14 -14.64 -14.28
N LEU A 26 2.01 -13.69 -14.66
CA LEU A 26 2.65 -13.74 -15.96
C LEU A 26 3.56 -14.99 -16.04
N PRO A 27 3.37 -15.88 -17.03
CA PRO A 27 4.15 -17.12 -17.15
C PRO A 27 5.64 -16.86 -17.37
N VAL A 28 6.00 -15.64 -17.82
CA VAL A 28 7.37 -15.15 -17.95
C VAL A 28 8.08 -15.02 -16.59
N PHE A 29 7.34 -14.70 -15.53
CA PHE A 29 7.90 -14.42 -14.21
C PHE A 29 7.74 -15.59 -13.24
N ASN A 30 6.58 -16.29 -13.29
CA ASN A 30 6.25 -17.48 -12.47
C ASN A 30 6.81 -17.44 -11.03
N ASN A 31 6.73 -16.29 -10.38
CA ASN A 31 7.31 -16.05 -9.07
C ASN A 31 6.24 -15.47 -8.16
N TRP A 32 6.05 -16.09 -6.99
CA TRP A 32 4.97 -15.76 -6.05
C TRP A 32 5.42 -14.80 -4.96
N ILE A 33 6.72 -14.52 -4.91
CA ILE A 33 7.35 -13.61 -3.95
C ILE A 33 6.80 -12.16 -4.00
N PRO A 34 6.44 -11.56 -5.15
CA PRO A 34 5.86 -10.21 -5.19
C PRO A 34 4.57 -10.06 -4.37
N LEU A 35 3.84 -11.18 -4.15
CA LEU A 35 2.61 -11.21 -3.36
C LEU A 35 2.85 -10.89 -1.86
N SER A 36 4.09 -11.01 -1.39
CA SER A 36 4.48 -10.73 0.00
C SER A 36 4.21 -9.30 0.46
N ILE A 37 3.92 -8.37 -0.45
CA ILE A 37 3.58 -6.97 -0.13
C ILE A 37 2.14 -6.81 0.38
N ILE A 38 1.22 -7.72 0.05
CA ILE A 38 -0.19 -7.63 0.50
C ILE A 38 -0.33 -7.49 2.03
N PRO A 39 0.34 -8.30 2.88
CA PRO A 39 0.27 -8.12 4.32
C PRO A 39 0.84 -6.78 4.79
N PHE A 40 1.83 -6.20 4.10
CA PHE A 40 2.34 -4.86 4.41
C PHE A 40 1.28 -3.77 4.19
N TYR A 41 0.42 -3.89 3.18
CA TYR A 41 -0.70 -2.94 3.00
C TYR A 41 -1.71 -3.02 4.14
N LEU A 42 -2.02 -4.24 4.59
CA LEU A 42 -2.99 -4.47 5.66
C LEU A 42 -2.45 -3.92 7.00
N LEU A 43 -1.17 -4.17 7.28
CA LEU A 43 -0.50 -3.60 8.44
C LEU A 43 -0.37 -2.09 8.32
N SER A 44 -0.11 -1.52 7.14
CA SER A 44 0.06 -0.08 6.93
C SER A 44 -1.23 0.72 7.11
N ALA A 45 -2.38 0.13 6.78
CA ALA A 45 -3.70 0.74 6.99
C ALA A 45 -4.02 0.95 8.49
N LEU A 46 -3.45 0.11 9.36
CA LEU A 46 -3.77 0.07 10.79
C LEU A 46 -3.20 1.28 11.56
N PRO A 47 -1.91 1.66 11.44
CA PRO A 47 -1.37 2.90 12.01
C PRO A 47 -2.08 4.15 11.49
N LEU A 48 -2.45 4.19 10.21
CA LEU A 48 -3.14 5.35 9.64
C LEU A 48 -4.55 5.51 10.23
N TYR A 49 -5.30 4.42 10.36
CA TYR A 49 -6.61 4.43 11.00
C TYR A 49 -6.52 4.88 12.46
N LEU A 50 -5.60 4.32 13.23
CA LEU A 50 -5.38 4.71 14.63
C LEU A 50 -4.94 6.18 14.75
N ALA A 51 -4.16 6.70 13.80
CA ALA A 51 -3.76 8.11 13.78
C ALA A 51 -4.92 9.06 13.47
N LEU A 52 -5.93 8.61 12.71
CA LEU A 52 -7.14 9.38 12.42
C LEU A 52 -8.12 9.39 13.59
N MET A 53 -8.12 8.34 14.42
CA MET A 53 -8.93 8.24 15.63
C MET A 53 -8.36 9.03 16.82
N TYR A 54 -7.13 9.51 16.72
CA TYR A 54 -6.50 10.24 17.81
C TYR A 54 -6.92 11.72 17.77
N GLU A 55 -7.89 12.10 18.61
CA GLU A 55 -8.40 13.47 18.75
C GLU A 55 -7.69 14.30 19.85
N GLY A 56 -6.67 13.75 20.51
CA GLY A 56 -5.95 14.45 21.58
C GLY A 56 -4.84 15.37 21.08
N ASP A 57 -4.64 16.52 21.73
CA ASP A 57 -3.53 17.47 21.50
C ASP A 57 -2.13 16.89 21.75
N ALA A 58 -2.01 15.60 22.11
CA ALA A 58 -0.73 14.95 22.23
C ALA A 58 -0.16 14.67 20.82
N ILE A 59 0.70 15.58 20.36
CA ILE A 59 1.48 15.49 19.12
C ILE A 59 2.31 14.19 19.07
N ARG A 60 2.68 13.63 20.23
CA ARG A 60 3.63 12.52 20.38
C ARG A 60 3.12 11.16 19.86
N PRO A 61 1.93 10.66 20.26
CA PRO A 61 1.40 9.40 19.72
C PRO A 61 1.09 9.50 18.22
N ALA A 62 0.37 10.52 17.75
CA ALA A 62 0.03 10.63 16.33
C ALA A 62 1.27 10.66 15.41
N GLY A 63 2.33 11.37 15.83
CA GLY A 63 3.61 11.37 15.11
C GLY A 63 4.27 9.99 15.00
N PHE A 64 4.22 9.19 16.07
CA PHE A 64 4.76 7.81 16.05
C PHE A 64 3.96 6.88 15.14
N LEU A 65 2.64 7.03 15.10
CA LEU A 65 1.78 6.23 14.21
C LEU A 65 2.02 6.57 12.73
N LEU A 66 2.20 7.85 12.40
CA LEU A 66 2.56 8.28 11.05
C LEU A 66 3.97 7.84 10.65
N PHE A 67 4.93 7.87 11.60
CA PHE A 67 6.28 7.34 11.37
C PHE A 67 6.25 5.84 11.09
N SER A 68 5.51 5.05 11.87
CA SER A 68 5.38 3.61 11.63
C SER A 68 4.73 3.32 10.28
N HIS A 69 3.67 4.05 9.89
CA HIS A 69 3.10 3.97 8.54
C HIS A 69 4.16 4.22 7.45
N ALA A 70 4.98 5.25 7.60
CA ALA A 70 6.06 5.55 6.64
C ALA A 70 7.09 4.41 6.55
N VAL A 71 7.41 3.73 7.66
CA VAL A 71 8.30 2.55 7.66
C VAL A 71 7.67 1.37 6.90
N PHE A 72 6.36 1.11 7.06
CA PHE A 72 5.67 0.08 6.27
C PHE A 72 5.63 0.43 4.77
N LEU A 73 5.37 1.70 4.45
CA LEU A 73 5.39 2.22 3.08
C LEU A 73 6.76 2.01 2.42
N THR A 74 7.84 2.42 3.07
CA THR A 74 9.19 2.25 2.52
C THR A 74 9.59 0.79 2.42
N SER A 75 9.17 -0.06 3.37
CA SER A 75 9.44 -1.51 3.35
C SER A 75 8.78 -2.19 2.14
N SER A 76 7.53 -1.82 1.84
CA SER A 76 6.78 -2.30 0.68
C SER A 76 7.44 -1.91 -0.67
N LEU A 77 8.16 -0.78 -0.72
CA LEU A 77 8.88 -0.34 -1.92
C LEU A 77 10.30 -0.92 -2.00
N ALA A 78 10.98 -1.07 -0.86
CA ALA A 78 12.34 -1.58 -0.79
C ALA A 78 12.41 -3.09 -1.09
N LEU A 79 11.45 -3.88 -0.60
CA LEU A 79 11.43 -5.33 -0.78
C LEU A 79 11.49 -5.77 -2.27
N PRO A 80 10.62 -5.29 -3.18
CA PRO A 80 10.69 -5.68 -4.59
C PRO A 80 11.97 -5.20 -5.28
N ILE A 81 12.54 -4.07 -4.86
CA ILE A 81 13.80 -3.53 -5.41
C ILE A 81 14.98 -4.41 -4.97
N VAL A 82 15.07 -4.76 -3.68
CA VAL A 82 16.15 -5.61 -3.16
C VAL A 82 16.09 -7.00 -3.80
N LEU A 83 14.89 -7.55 -3.97
CA LEU A 83 14.68 -8.84 -4.62
C LEU A 83 14.98 -8.82 -6.12
N ALA A 84 14.85 -7.68 -6.80
CA ALA A 84 15.26 -7.54 -8.19
C ALA A 84 16.79 -7.52 -8.38
N ASN A 85 17.54 -7.15 -7.34
CA ASN A 85 19.00 -7.06 -7.37
C ASN A 85 19.70 -8.27 -6.73
N SER A 86 18.98 -9.17 -6.07
CA SER A 86 19.57 -10.33 -5.40
C SER A 86 19.88 -11.46 -6.39
N PRO A 87 21.11 -12.01 -6.42
CA PRO A 87 21.50 -13.12 -7.29
C PRO A 87 20.99 -14.50 -6.83
N THR A 88 20.22 -14.58 -5.74
CA THR A 88 19.73 -15.84 -5.15
C THR A 88 18.26 -16.14 -5.50
N VAL A 89 17.80 -17.35 -5.16
CA VAL A 89 16.55 -18.12 -5.49
C VAL A 89 15.22 -17.36 -5.62
N ALA A 90 15.14 -16.07 -5.26
CA ALA A 90 13.93 -15.24 -5.31
C ALA A 90 14.05 -14.01 -6.23
N GLN A 91 14.85 -14.08 -7.30
CA GLN A 91 15.06 -12.96 -8.21
C GLN A 91 13.76 -12.57 -8.94
N ILE A 92 13.30 -11.34 -8.71
CA ILE A 92 12.16 -10.76 -9.43
C ILE A 92 12.70 -10.05 -10.67
N GLN A 93 12.14 -10.31 -11.84
CA GLN A 93 12.53 -9.57 -13.04
C GLN A 93 12.11 -8.09 -12.92
N TRP A 94 12.91 -7.19 -13.51
CA TRP A 94 12.65 -5.75 -13.47
C TRP A 94 11.24 -5.35 -13.95
N GLY A 95 10.67 -6.10 -14.90
CA GLY A 95 9.28 -5.92 -15.34
C GLY A 95 8.26 -6.20 -14.23
N ALA A 96 8.37 -7.35 -13.55
CA ALA A 96 7.52 -7.68 -12.40
C ALA A 96 7.72 -6.69 -11.23
N CYS A 97 8.96 -6.21 -11.01
CA CYS A 97 9.24 -5.16 -10.04
C CYS A 97 8.47 -3.87 -10.37
N GLY A 98 8.49 -3.42 -11.63
CA GLY A 98 7.76 -2.23 -12.08
C GLY A 98 6.24 -2.34 -11.92
N LEU A 99 5.65 -3.49 -12.28
CA LEU A 99 4.22 -3.74 -12.07
C LEU A 99 3.85 -3.72 -10.58
N THR A 100 4.69 -4.33 -9.75
CA THR A 100 4.49 -4.38 -8.30
C THR A 100 4.57 -2.98 -7.69
N LEU A 101 5.58 -2.19 -8.07
CA LEU A 101 5.74 -0.80 -7.60
C LEU A 101 4.57 0.09 -8.00
N THR A 102 4.07 -0.09 -9.22
CA THR A 102 2.89 0.64 -9.73
C THR A 102 1.66 0.27 -8.90
N GLY A 103 1.45 -1.02 -8.62
CA GLY A 103 0.40 -1.49 -7.72
C GLY A 103 0.50 -0.90 -6.31
N CYS A 104 1.72 -0.80 -5.75
CA CYS A 104 1.96 -0.14 -4.47
C CYS A 104 1.50 1.31 -4.48
N LEU A 105 1.93 2.09 -5.48
CA LEU A 105 1.57 3.51 -5.58
C LEU A 105 0.05 3.72 -5.67
N ILE A 106 -0.64 2.88 -6.44
CA ILE A 106 -2.10 2.94 -6.57
C ILE A 106 -2.79 2.59 -5.24
N MET A 107 -2.30 1.58 -4.52
CA MET A 107 -2.85 1.22 -3.21
C MET A 107 -2.68 2.31 -2.16
N TYR A 108 -1.48 2.88 -2.07
CA TYR A 108 -1.24 3.96 -1.13
C TYR A 108 -2.04 5.21 -1.50
N ALA A 109 -2.19 5.52 -2.79
CA ALA A 109 -3.09 6.58 -3.24
C ALA A 109 -4.55 6.31 -2.79
N ALA A 110 -5.04 5.08 -2.95
CA ALA A 110 -6.36 4.68 -2.46
C ALA A 110 -6.48 4.91 -0.94
N LEU A 111 -5.50 4.45 -0.17
CA LEU A 111 -5.46 4.62 1.28
C LEU A 111 -5.48 6.10 1.71
N TYR A 112 -4.66 6.96 1.08
CA TYR A 112 -4.63 8.39 1.38
C TYR A 112 -5.92 9.10 0.97
N THR A 113 -6.54 8.72 -0.16
CA THR A 113 -7.85 9.27 -0.54
C THR A 113 -8.92 8.87 0.48
N ALA A 114 -8.92 7.63 0.97
CA ALA A 114 -9.83 7.20 2.03
C ALA A 114 -9.63 8.00 3.32
N ALA A 115 -8.38 8.21 3.74
CA ALA A 115 -8.04 9.01 4.92
C ALA A 115 -8.47 10.48 4.78
N TYR A 116 -8.28 11.07 3.60
CA TYR A 116 -8.74 12.43 3.30
C TYR A 116 -10.27 12.55 3.38
N GLN A 117 -11.00 11.57 2.83
CA GLN A 117 -12.46 11.54 2.92
C GLN A 117 -12.95 11.33 4.36
N ALA A 118 -12.25 10.53 5.16
CA ALA A 118 -12.55 10.32 6.57
C ALA A 118 -12.41 11.62 7.39
N ARG A 119 -11.32 12.38 7.19
CA ARG A 119 -11.13 13.69 7.85
C ARG A 119 -12.17 14.73 7.42
N ARG A 120 -12.60 14.71 6.16
CA ARG A 120 -13.65 15.62 5.69
C ARG A 120 -15.01 15.30 6.32
N ALA A 121 -15.27 14.04 6.64
CA ALA A 121 -16.51 13.61 7.27
C ALA A 121 -16.60 13.98 8.77
N SER A 122 -15.47 14.11 9.47
CA SER A 122 -15.43 14.52 10.88
C SER A 122 -15.45 16.04 11.10
N SER A 123 -15.37 16.84 10.03
CA SER A 123 -15.39 18.31 10.09
C SER A 123 -16.80 18.90 9.97
N PHE A 124 -17.85 18.07 10.09
CA PHE A 124 -19.26 18.44 9.99
C PHE A 124 -20.00 17.90 11.21
#